data_AF-A0A193LFN7-F1
#
_entry.id   AF-A0A193LFN7-F1
#
_cell.length_a   1.000
_cell.length_b   1.000
_cell.length_c   1.000
_cell.angle_alpha   90.00
_cell.angle_beta   90.00
_cell.angle_gamma   90.00
#
_symmetry.space_group_name_H-M   'P 1'
#
loop_
_entity.id
_entity.type
_entity.pdbx_description
1 polymer ?
#
loop_
_entity_poly.entity_id
_entity_poly.type
_entity_poly.pdbx_seq_one_letter_code
_entity_poly.pdbx_strand_id
1 'polypeptide(L)'
;MQFWRAALMHDPDFQRLSVQLQAAGIGRRHAERSVAELKDHYADLVEDLQSRGLDAVAARAEASRQLGDLSVLGQLFAKAPKLRAWPYRYPALARCLLPVACLAVLPVTPVIAGWQHASVVMRWAFAMLASAAFTAILLGFLQLSIQLS
;
A
#
# COMPACT_ATOMS: atom_id res chain seq x y z
N MET A 1 -7.99 52.31 -8.81
CA MET A 1 -8.68 51.01 -8.99
C MET A 1 -7.75 50.04 -9.72
N GLN A 2 -6.93 49.29 -8.98
CA GLN A 2 -5.82 48.46 -9.51
C GLN A 2 -5.89 46.98 -9.06
N PHE A 3 -7.06 46.48 -8.66
CA PHE A 3 -7.22 45.12 -8.10
C PHE A 3 -7.47 44.02 -9.14
N TRP A 4 -7.73 44.36 -10.41
CA TRP A 4 -8.08 43.37 -11.45
C TRP A 4 -6.88 42.84 -12.25
N ARG A 5 -5.68 43.45 -12.14
CA ARG A 5 -4.48 42.98 -12.86
C ARG A 5 -3.80 41.77 -12.22
N ALA A 6 -4.13 41.43 -10.98
CA ALA A 6 -3.64 40.21 -10.32
C ALA A 6 -4.48 38.97 -10.66
N ALA A 7 -5.66 39.14 -11.27
CA ALA A 7 -6.51 38.03 -11.74
C ALA A 7 -6.11 37.52 -13.14
N LEU A 8 -5.08 38.12 -13.75
CA LEU A 8 -4.44 37.58 -14.94
C LEU A 8 -3.58 36.37 -14.56
N MET A 9 -4.18 35.20 -14.73
CA MET A 9 -3.55 34.01 -15.30
C MET A 9 -2.39 33.41 -14.51
N HIS A 10 -2.73 32.47 -13.64
CA HIS A 10 -1.94 31.25 -13.59
C HIS A 10 -2.90 30.08 -13.77
N ASP A 11 -2.71 29.34 -14.86
CA ASP A 11 -3.14 27.95 -14.85
C ASP A 11 -2.52 27.29 -13.59
N PRO A 12 -3.23 26.36 -12.95
CA PRO A 12 -2.74 25.74 -11.74
C PRO A 12 -1.34 25.15 -11.97
N ASP A 13 -0.38 25.45 -11.08
CA ASP A 13 1.01 24.99 -11.22
C ASP A 13 1.14 23.51 -10.80
N PHE A 14 0.72 22.65 -11.72
CA PHE A 14 0.74 21.19 -11.59
C PHE A 14 2.16 20.62 -11.48
N GLN A 15 3.16 21.29 -12.04
CA GLN A 15 4.56 20.86 -11.93
C GLN A 15 5.06 21.05 -10.50
N ARG A 16 4.79 22.22 -9.91
CA ARG A 16 5.12 22.47 -8.51
C ARG A 16 4.39 21.51 -7.57
N LEU A 17 3.13 21.18 -7.85
CA LEU A 17 2.40 20.16 -7.10
C LEU A 17 3.09 18.79 -7.19
N SER A 18 3.49 18.34 -8.38
CA SER A 18 4.23 17.08 -8.56
C SER A 18 5.50 17.01 -7.72
N VAL A 19 6.29 18.09 -7.73
CA VAL A 19 7.52 18.20 -6.93
C VAL A 19 7.20 18.17 -5.43
N GLN A 20 6.16 18.87 -4.99
CA GLN A 20 5.74 18.87 -3.59
C GLN A 20 5.27 17.49 -3.12
N LEU A 21 4.49 16.76 -3.94
CA LEU A 21 4.05 15.40 -3.63
C LEU A 21 5.23 14.43 -3.51
N GLN A 22 6.21 14.54 -4.42
CA GLN A 22 7.43 13.74 -4.36
C GLN A 22 8.27 14.08 -3.12
N ALA A 23 8.44 15.36 -2.78
CA ALA A 23 9.12 15.81 -1.58
C ALA A 23 8.40 15.34 -0.29
N ALA A 24 7.08 15.19 -0.34
CA ALA A 24 6.28 14.61 0.73
C ALA A 24 6.43 13.07 0.87
N GLY A 25 7.17 12.42 -0.04
CA GLY A 25 7.44 10.99 -0.01
C GLY A 25 6.43 10.14 -0.80
N ILE A 26 5.57 10.75 -1.61
CA ILE A 26 4.67 10.03 -2.53
C ILE A 26 5.49 9.50 -3.71
N GLY A 27 5.28 8.24 -4.06
CA GLY A 27 5.99 7.62 -5.19
C GLY A 27 5.72 8.36 -6.50
N ARG A 28 6.76 8.53 -7.33
CA ARG A 28 6.71 9.30 -8.60
C ARG A 28 5.48 8.97 -9.46
N ARG A 29 5.19 7.69 -9.70
CA ARG A 29 4.04 7.25 -10.51
C ARG A 29 2.70 7.71 -9.92
N HIS A 30 2.56 7.73 -8.59
CA HIS A 30 1.36 8.22 -7.92
C HIS A 30 1.26 9.74 -8.00
N ALA A 31 2.38 10.46 -7.80
CA ALA A 31 2.41 11.91 -7.97
C ALA A 31 2.02 12.33 -9.40
N GLU A 32 2.59 11.68 -10.41
CA GLU A 32 2.26 11.91 -11.82
C GLU A 32 0.78 11.60 -12.11
N ARG A 33 0.26 10.48 -11.60
CA ARG A 33 -1.14 10.10 -11.77
C ARG A 33 -2.11 11.08 -11.11
N SER A 34 -1.86 11.48 -9.87
CA SER A 34 -2.71 12.45 -9.17
C SER A 34 -2.71 13.81 -9.86
N VAL A 35 -1.57 14.23 -10.39
CA VAL A 35 -1.48 15.46 -11.19
C VAL A 35 -2.26 15.35 -12.50
N ALA A 36 -2.21 14.20 -13.18
CA ALA A 36 -3.00 13.96 -14.39
C ALA A 36 -4.51 14.02 -14.09
N GLU A 37 -4.97 13.33 -13.04
CA GLU A 37 -6.38 13.34 -12.62
C GLU A 37 -6.86 14.76 -12.26
N LEU A 38 -6.02 15.58 -11.61
CA LEU A 38 -6.36 16.99 -11.34
C LEU A 38 -6.41 17.86 -12.60
N LYS A 39 -5.53 17.60 -13.59
CA LYS A 39 -5.55 18.31 -14.87
C LYS A 39 -6.81 18.02 -15.65
N ASP A 40 -7.20 16.75 -15.70
CA ASP A 40 -8.44 16.31 -16.36
C ASP A 40 -9.63 16.99 -15.68
N HIS A 41 -9.69 16.98 -14.35
CA HIS A 41 -10.78 17.65 -13.62
C HIS A 41 -10.82 19.17 -13.87
N TYR A 42 -9.66 19.84 -13.97
CA TYR A 42 -9.61 21.25 -14.33
C TYR A 42 -10.14 21.51 -15.76
N ALA A 43 -9.79 20.64 -16.71
CA ALA A 43 -10.31 20.73 -18.07
C ALA A 43 -11.84 20.58 -18.11
N ASP A 44 -12.38 19.60 -17.39
CA ASP A 44 -13.82 19.39 -17.25
C ASP A 44 -14.53 20.62 -16.67
N LEU A 45 -13.96 21.25 -15.63
CA LEU A 45 -14.50 22.48 -15.03
C LEU A 45 -14.51 23.65 -16.02
N VAL A 46 -13.44 23.81 -16.80
CA VAL A 46 -13.37 24.87 -17.81
C VAL A 46 -14.43 24.64 -18.90
N GLU A 47 -14.60 23.42 -19.36
CA GLU A 47 -15.61 23.07 -20.38
C GLU A 47 -17.03 23.31 -19.88
N ASP A 48 -17.35 22.85 -18.65
CA ASP A 48 -18.65 23.07 -18.02
C ASP A 48 -18.95 24.58 -17.88
N LEU A 49 -17.98 25.38 -17.43
CA LEU A 49 -18.16 26.83 -17.30
C LEU A 49 -18.33 27.53 -18.65
N GLN A 50 -17.61 27.11 -19.69
CA GLN A 50 -17.81 27.62 -21.05
C GLN A 50 -19.18 27.23 -21.59
N SER A 51 -19.66 26.01 -21.33
CA SER A 51 -20.99 25.56 -21.74
C SER A 51 -22.13 26.37 -21.09
N ARG A 52 -21.85 26.95 -19.91
CA ARG A 52 -22.74 27.86 -19.18
C ARG A 52 -22.66 29.31 -19.66
N GLY A 53 -21.89 29.58 -20.72
CA GLY A 53 -21.80 30.89 -21.36
C GLY A 53 -20.71 31.82 -20.81
N LEU A 54 -19.79 31.32 -19.98
CA LEU A 54 -18.59 32.11 -19.64
C LEU A 54 -17.62 32.14 -20.81
N ASP A 55 -17.00 33.30 -21.03
CA ASP A 55 -15.87 33.44 -21.94
C ASP A 55 -14.67 32.58 -21.45
N ALA A 56 -13.82 32.13 -22.38
CA ALA A 56 -12.73 31.21 -22.10
C ALA A 56 -11.77 31.70 -21.00
N VAL A 57 -11.52 33.01 -20.92
CA VAL A 57 -10.66 33.60 -19.88
C VAL A 57 -11.35 33.56 -18.52
N ALA A 58 -12.63 33.90 -18.48
CA ALA A 58 -13.43 33.90 -17.26
C ALA A 58 -13.67 32.47 -16.74
N ALA A 59 -13.91 31.52 -17.64
CA ALA A 59 -14.06 30.11 -17.31
C ALA A 59 -12.80 29.52 -16.67
N ARG A 60 -11.61 29.81 -17.20
CA ARG A 60 -10.33 29.38 -16.59
C ARG A 60 -10.09 30.00 -15.22
N ALA A 61 -10.35 31.30 -15.08
CA ALA A 61 -10.20 31.99 -13.80
C ALA A 61 -11.12 31.40 -12.73
N GLU A 62 -12.38 31.13 -13.09
CA GLU A 62 -13.35 30.54 -12.17
C GLU A 62 -13.06 29.06 -11.89
N ALA A 63 -12.63 28.28 -12.88
CA ALA A 63 -12.18 26.89 -12.69
C ALA A 63 -10.99 26.80 -11.73
N SER A 64 -9.99 27.68 -11.88
CA SER A 64 -8.85 27.76 -10.94
C SER A 64 -9.30 28.14 -9.54
N ARG A 65 -10.30 29.02 -9.42
CA ARG A 65 -10.87 29.43 -8.13
C ARG A 65 -11.62 28.30 -7.44
N GLN A 66 -12.34 27.47 -8.21
CA GLN A 66 -13.03 26.28 -7.71
C GLN A 66 -12.06 25.16 -7.31
N LEU A 67 -10.99 24.95 -8.09
CA LEU A 67 -9.94 23.97 -7.78
C LEU A 67 -9.18 24.34 -6.49
N GLY A 68 -9.08 25.64 -6.19
CA GLY A 68 -8.44 26.17 -5.00
C GLY A 68 -6.91 26.14 -5.06
N ASP A 69 -6.26 26.37 -3.92
CA ASP A 69 -4.81 26.43 -3.83
C ASP A 69 -4.18 25.03 -3.82
N LEU A 70 -3.54 24.66 -4.94
CA LEU A 70 -2.81 23.39 -5.07
C LEU A 70 -1.70 23.21 -4.02
N SER A 71 -1.13 24.30 -3.50
CA SER A 71 -0.10 24.23 -2.46
C SER A 71 -0.67 23.77 -1.11
N VAL A 72 -1.95 24.07 -0.84
CA VAL A 72 -2.67 23.57 0.33
C VAL A 72 -2.99 22.09 0.18
N LEU A 73 -3.38 21.66 -1.03
CA LEU A 73 -3.54 20.24 -1.37
C LEU A 73 -2.24 19.47 -1.12
N GLY A 74 -1.08 19.96 -1.61
CA GLY A 74 0.22 19.34 -1.36
C GLY A 74 0.53 19.14 0.13
N GLN A 75 0.20 20.12 0.97
CA GLN A 75 0.37 20.04 2.43
C GLN A 75 -0.60 19.04 3.08
N LEU A 76 -1.85 18.96 2.61
CA LEU A 76 -2.82 17.96 3.09
C LEU A 76 -2.37 16.54 2.75
N PHE A 77 -1.87 16.32 1.54
CA PHE A 77 -1.29 15.04 1.12
C PHE A 77 -0.06 14.67 1.98
N ALA A 78 0.80 15.64 2.31
CA ALA A 78 1.97 15.42 3.17
C ALA A 78 1.60 15.05 4.62
N LYS A 79 0.46 15.56 5.11
CA LYS A 79 -0.03 15.27 6.47
C LYS A 79 -0.78 13.95 6.57
N ALA A 80 -1.16 13.32 5.46
CA ALA A 80 -1.88 12.04 5.47
C ALA A 80 -0.95 10.87 5.89
N PRO A 81 -1.11 10.29 7.09
CA PRO A 81 -0.18 9.28 7.62
C PRO A 81 -0.19 7.97 6.81
N LYS A 82 -1.30 7.65 6.14
CA LYS A 82 -1.42 6.47 5.27
C LYS A 82 -0.47 6.51 4.07
N LEU A 83 -0.12 7.70 3.58
CA LEU A 83 0.82 7.88 2.46
C LEU A 83 2.28 7.90 2.91
N ARG A 84 2.55 8.08 4.21
CA ARG A 84 3.90 8.05 4.80
C ARG A 84 4.37 6.64 5.17
N ALA A 85 3.47 5.66 5.19
CA ALA A 85 3.82 4.29 5.48
C ALA A 85 4.85 3.79 4.45
N TRP A 86 6.04 3.40 4.95
CA TRP A 86 7.16 2.91 4.15
C TRP A 86 6.80 1.83 3.11
N PRO A 87 5.83 0.91 3.36
CA PRO A 87 5.35 -0.03 2.35
C PRO A 87 4.81 0.61 1.07
N TYR A 88 4.16 1.78 1.19
CA TYR A 88 3.61 2.53 0.05
C TYR A 88 4.67 3.37 -0.65
N ARG A 89 5.72 3.78 0.07
CA ARG A 89 6.84 4.55 -0.47
C ARG A 89 7.79 3.67 -1.29
N TYR A 90 7.96 2.40 -0.92
CA TYR A 90 8.79 1.44 -1.64
C TYR A 90 8.06 0.10 -1.87
N PRO A 91 7.08 0.06 -2.79
CA PRO A 91 6.24 -1.13 -2.99
C PRO A 91 7.05 -2.37 -3.41
N ALA A 92 8.17 -2.18 -4.11
CA ALA A 92 9.08 -3.28 -4.46
C ALA A 92 9.78 -3.85 -3.22
N LEU A 93 10.33 -2.99 -2.36
CA LEU A 93 10.96 -3.41 -1.10
C LEU A 93 9.93 -4.02 -0.15
N ALA A 94 8.74 -3.44 -0.05
CA ALA A 94 7.64 -3.96 0.76
C ALA A 94 7.24 -5.37 0.33
N ARG A 95 7.13 -5.61 -0.99
CA ARG A 95 6.78 -6.93 -1.53
C ARG A 95 7.81 -8.01 -1.17
N CYS A 96 9.08 -7.64 -0.99
CA CYS A 96 10.13 -8.57 -0.58
C CYS A 96 10.24 -8.67 0.95
N LEU A 97 10.27 -7.54 1.66
CA LEU A 97 10.59 -7.50 3.09
C LEU A 97 9.40 -7.86 3.98
N LEU A 98 8.17 -7.57 3.57
CA LEU A 98 6.98 -7.87 4.35
C LEU A 98 6.73 -9.39 4.49
N PRO A 99 6.75 -10.22 3.43
CA PRO A 99 6.63 -11.66 3.59
C PRO A 99 7.83 -12.28 4.32
N VAL A 100 9.04 -11.74 4.15
CA VAL A 100 10.22 -12.19 4.92
C VAL A 100 10.06 -11.89 6.41
N ALA A 101 9.56 -10.72 6.77
CA ALA A 101 9.28 -10.38 8.17
C ALA A 101 8.19 -11.29 8.77
N CYS A 102 7.11 -11.56 8.03
CA CYS A 102 6.09 -12.51 8.45
C CYS A 102 6.66 -13.93 8.64
N LEU A 103 7.47 -14.40 7.69
CA LEU A 103 8.15 -15.69 7.76
C LEU A 103 9.21 -15.75 8.85
N ALA A 104 9.80 -14.63 9.27
CA ALA A 104 10.75 -14.58 10.37
C ALA A 104 10.04 -14.57 11.74
N VAL A 105 8.89 -13.89 11.86
CA VAL A 105 8.11 -13.85 13.10
C VAL A 105 7.39 -15.18 13.37
N LEU A 106 6.87 -15.84 12.33
CA LEU A 106 6.14 -17.11 12.42
C LEU A 106 6.89 -18.27 13.13
N PRO A 107 8.20 -18.50 12.90
CA PRO A 107 8.96 -19.55 13.58
C PRO A 107 9.53 -19.10 14.93
N VAL A 108 9.69 -17.80 15.17
CA VAL A 108 10.24 -17.31 16.44
C VAL A 108 9.32 -17.66 17.60
N THR A 109 7.99 -17.56 17.41
CA THR A 109 7.01 -17.91 18.45
C THR A 109 7.00 -19.39 18.84
N PRO A 110 6.94 -20.38 17.91
CA PRO A 110 6.99 -21.80 18.28
C PRO A 110 8.38 -22.24 18.75
N VAL A 111 9.47 -21.62 18.29
CA VAL A 111 10.83 -21.93 18.78
C VAL A 111 11.00 -21.48 20.23
N ILE A 112 10.57 -20.26 20.57
CA ILE A 112 10.61 -19.76 21.96
C ILE A 112 9.69 -20.59 22.86
N ALA A 113 8.45 -20.87 22.40
CA ALA A 113 7.51 -21.69 23.16
C ALA A 113 8.02 -23.13 23.35
N GLY A 114 8.64 -23.70 22.32
CA GLY A 114 9.26 -25.02 22.38
C GLY A 114 10.45 -25.08 23.34
N TRP A 115 11.24 -24.01 23.43
CA TRP A 115 12.35 -23.93 24.38
C TRP A 115 11.87 -23.83 25.84
N GLN A 116 10.82 -23.03 26.08
CA GLN A 116 10.22 -22.87 27.42
C GLN A 116 9.47 -24.14 27.89
N HIS A 117 8.93 -24.92 26.96
CA HIS A 117 8.14 -26.13 27.25
C HIS A 117 8.78 -27.40 26.69
N ALA A 118 10.11 -27.48 26.71
CA ALA A 118 10.88 -28.59 26.15
C ALA A 118 10.42 -29.98 26.64
N SER A 119 10.02 -30.09 27.91
CA SER A 119 9.49 -31.33 28.50
C SER A 119 8.14 -31.75 27.91
N VAL A 120 7.27 -30.80 27.61
CA VAL A 120 5.96 -31.05 26.98
C VAL A 120 6.16 -31.46 25.53
N VAL A 121 7.03 -30.76 24.79
CA VAL A 121 7.36 -31.09 23.40
C VAL A 121 7.96 -32.49 23.29
N MET A 122 8.90 -32.86 24.16
CA MET A 122 9.46 -34.22 24.21
C MET A 122 8.39 -35.29 24.48
N ARG A 123 7.45 -35.02 25.39
CA ARG A 123 6.40 -35.99 25.74
C ARG A 123 5.46 -36.27 24.56
N TRP A 124 5.07 -35.24 23.83
CA TRP A 124 4.24 -35.40 22.62
C TRP A 124 5.02 -36.02 21.45
N ALA A 125 6.30 -35.65 21.27
CA ALA A 125 7.16 -36.27 20.25
C ALA A 125 7.34 -37.77 20.50
N PHE A 126 7.55 -38.17 21.76
CA PHE A 126 7.66 -39.58 22.13
C PHE A 126 6.35 -40.34 21.91
N ALA A 127 5.20 -39.74 22.25
CA ALA A 127 3.89 -40.34 21.98
C ALA A 127 3.64 -40.55 20.48
N MET A 128 4.02 -39.59 19.64
CA MET A 128 3.92 -39.72 18.18
C MET A 128 4.84 -40.82 17.63
N LEU A 129 6.09 -40.89 18.10
CA LEU A 129 7.04 -41.94 17.75
C LEU A 129 6.54 -43.33 18.15
N ALA A 130 6.01 -43.47 19.36
CA ALA A 130 5.44 -44.73 19.85
C ALA A 130 4.24 -45.17 19.01
N SER A 131 3.35 -44.25 18.64
CA SER A 131 2.20 -44.51 17.77
C SER A 131 2.63 -44.95 16.37
N ALA A 132 3.63 -44.27 15.78
CA ALA A 132 4.18 -44.62 14.48
C ALA A 132 4.84 -46.01 14.49
N ALA A 133 5.63 -46.31 15.53
CA ALA A 133 6.25 -47.63 15.70
C ALA A 133 5.19 -48.73 15.84
N PHE A 134 4.15 -48.49 16.65
CA PHE A 134 3.04 -49.44 16.81
C PHE A 134 2.32 -49.71 15.48
N THR A 135 2.05 -48.65 14.72
CA THR A 135 1.40 -48.77 13.39
C THR A 135 2.29 -49.55 12.42
N ALA A 136 3.59 -49.27 12.39
CA ALA A 136 4.54 -50.00 11.54
C ALA A 136 4.62 -51.49 11.91
N ILE A 137 4.59 -51.82 13.20
CA ILE A 137 4.56 -53.20 13.69
C ILE A 137 3.28 -53.92 13.22
N LEU A 138 2.12 -53.29 13.37
CA LEU A 138 0.84 -53.86 12.91
C LEU A 138 0.85 -54.15 11.40
N LEU A 139 1.31 -53.19 10.60
CA LEU A 139 1.43 -53.35 9.15
C LEU A 139 2.43 -54.47 8.80
N GLY A 140 3.55 -54.55 9.51
CA GLY A 140 4.52 -55.63 9.34
C GLY A 140 3.95 -57.02 9.67
N PHE A 141 3.18 -57.14 10.76
CA PHE A 141 2.48 -58.38 11.09
C PHE A 141 1.46 -58.79 10.03
N LEU A 142 0.70 -57.82 9.50
CA LEU A 142 -0.26 -58.08 8.44
C LEU A 142 0.43 -58.56 7.16
N GLN A 143 1.56 -57.95 6.80
CA GLN A 143 2.39 -58.40 5.66
C GLN A 143 2.94 -59.81 5.86
N LEU A 144 3.44 -60.14 7.06
CA LEU A 144 3.93 -61.49 7.38
C LEU A 144 2.82 -62.53 7.31
N SER A 145 1.62 -62.22 7.80
CA SER A 145 0.48 -63.13 7.76
C SER A 145 0.08 -63.49 6.33
N ILE A 146 0.13 -62.52 5.39
CA ILE A 146 -0.19 -62.74 3.98
C ILE A 146 0.87 -63.64 3.32
N GLN A 147 2.14 -63.47 3.65
CA GLN A 147 3.24 -64.26 3.06
C GLN A 147 3.29 -65.71 3.59
N LEU A 148 2.71 -65.96 4.77
CA LEU A 148 2.68 -67.27 5.43
C LEU A 148 1.36 -68.05 5.20
N SER A 149 0.37 -67.45 4.54
CA SER A 149 -0.91 -68.09 4.15
C SER A 149 -0.86 -68.56 2.71
#